data_AF-A0AB36DVH2-F1
#
_entry.id   AF-A0AB36DVH2-F1
#
_cell.length_a   1.000
_cell.length_b   1.000
_cell.length_c   1.000
_cell.angle_alpha   90.00
_cell.angle_beta   90.00
_cell.angle_gamma   90.00
#
_symmetry.space_group_name_H-M   'P 1'
#
loop_
_entity.id
_entity.type
_entity.pdbx_description
1 polymer ?
#
loop_
_entity_poly.entity_id
_entity_poly.type
_entity_poly.pdbx_seq_one_letter_code
_entity_poly.pdbx_strand_id
1 'polypeptide(L)' 'MENRQFIEMESCSANSLTELQKEDIRKAILQSVAIIPYYKGLELDACKAISNINKYSDAEVISEILNEQTGERYVKKV' A
#
# COMPACT_ATOMS: atom_id res chain seq x y z
N MET A 1 18.96 -25.02 26.58
CA MET A 1 17.68 -24.66 25.95
C MET A 1 17.70 -23.16 25.80
N GLU A 2 17.93 -22.64 24.59
CA GLU A 2 17.94 -21.19 24.36
C GLU A 2 16.51 -20.68 24.51
N ASN A 3 16.31 -19.79 25.48
CA ASN A 3 15.05 -19.08 25.68
C ASN A 3 14.79 -18.19 24.46
N ARG A 4 14.09 -18.70 23.45
CA ARG A 4 13.59 -17.90 22.33
C ARG A 4 12.44 -17.04 22.85
N GLN A 5 12.78 -15.95 23.56
CA GLN A 5 11.80 -15.03 24.19
C GLN A 5 11.05 -14.14 23.19
N PHE A 6 11.52 -14.08 21.95
CA PHE A 6 10.98 -13.21 20.92
C PHE A 6 10.78 -14.00 19.64
N ILE A 7 9.58 -13.92 19.09
CA ILE A 7 9.27 -14.45 17.76
C ILE A 7 9.11 -13.26 16.83
N GLU A 8 9.89 -13.28 15.74
CA GLU A 8 9.71 -12.37 14.62
C GLU A 8 8.51 -12.85 13.81
N MET A 9 7.44 -12.07 13.81
CA MET A 9 6.29 -12.33 12.95
C MET A 9 6.45 -11.47 11.70
N GLU A 10 6.78 -12.10 10.58
CA GLU A 10 6.74 -11.45 9.27
C GLU A 10 5.27 -11.15 8.93
N SER A 11 4.89 -9.87 9.01
CA SER A 11 3.61 -9.41 8.49
C SER A 11 3.69 -9.28 6.97
N CYS A 12 2.60 -9.60 6.29
CA CYS A 12 2.45 -9.83 4.87
C CYS A 12 3.38 -9.04 3.94
N SER A 13 3.92 -9.70 2.91
CA SER A 13 4.53 -9.03 1.77
C SER A 13 3.56 -8.00 1.20
N ALA A 14 3.84 -6.72 1.39
CA ALA A 14 3.09 -5.65 0.78
C ALA A 14 3.09 -5.88 -0.74
N ASN A 15 1.90 -5.97 -1.35
CA ASN A 15 1.76 -6.02 -2.80
C ASN A 15 2.05 -4.63 -3.37
N SER A 16 3.31 -4.20 -3.26
CA SER A 16 3.74 -2.87 -3.66
C SER A 16 3.55 -2.70 -5.16
N LEU A 17 2.77 -1.70 -5.56
CA LEU A 17 2.75 -1.20 -6.93
C LEU A 17 4.08 -0.49 -7.21
N THR A 18 4.86 -1.06 -8.14
CA THR A 18 6.05 -0.40 -8.70
C THR A 18 5.67 0.89 -9.42
N GLU A 19 6.62 1.82 -9.59
CA GLU A 19 6.38 3.06 -10.33
C GLU A 19 5.92 2.81 -11.78
N LEU A 20 6.41 1.74 -12.41
CA LEU A 20 5.97 1.27 -13.73
C LEU A 20 4.48 0.90 -13.72
N GLN A 21 4.04 0.12 -12.73
CA GLN A 21 2.62 -0.24 -12.60
C GLN A 21 1.75 0.98 -12.28
N LYS A 22 2.24 1.93 -11.46
CA LYS A 22 1.53 3.19 -11.22
C LYS A 22 1.37 3.99 -12.51
N GLU A 23 2.39 4.01 -13.36
CA GLU A 23 2.31 4.67 -14.67
C GLU A 23 1.30 4.01 -15.60
N ASP A 24 1.29 2.68 -15.66
CA ASP A 24 0.33 1.93 -16.47
C ASP A 24 -1.12 2.20 -16.02
N ILE A 25 -1.36 2.23 -14.70
CA ILE A 25 -2.67 2.56 -14.15
C ILE A 25 -3.08 4.01 -14.50
N ARG A 26 -2.16 4.98 -14.36
CA ARG A 26 -2.44 6.38 -14.75
C ARG A 26 -2.82 6.48 -16.23
N LYS A 27 -2.10 5.78 -17.11
CA LYS A 27 -2.41 5.74 -18.55
C LYS A 27 -3.78 5.13 -18.81
N ALA A 28 -4.10 4.01 -18.17
CA ALA A 28 -5.40 3.35 -18.31
C ALA A 28 -6.57 4.25 -17.87
N ILE A 29 -6.41 4.99 -16.76
CA ILE A 29 -7.41 5.97 -16.31
C ILE A 29 -7.63 7.04 -17.38
N LEU A 30 -6.55 7.65 -17.89
CA LEU A 30 -6.66 8.70 -18.91
C LEU A 30 -7.28 8.20 -20.21
N GLN A 31 -6.91 7.00 -20.65
CA GLN A 31 -7.50 6.35 -21.83
C GLN A 31 -9.00 6.09 -21.65
N SER A 32 -9.42 5.65 -20.47
CA SER A 32 -10.83 5.43 -20.16
C SER A 32 -11.63 6.73 -20.21
N VAL A 33 -11.11 7.79 -19.57
CA VAL A 33 -11.75 9.12 -19.56
C VAL A 33 -11.89 9.71 -20.98
N ALA A 34 -10.96 9.41 -21.88
CA ALA A 34 -11.00 9.90 -23.25
C ALA A 34 -12.11 9.26 -24.12
N ILE A 35 -12.61 8.07 -23.75
CA ILE A 35 -13.56 7.30 -24.56
C ILE A 35 -15.00 7.46 -24.06
N ILE A 36 -15.18 7.71 -22.76
CA ILE A 36 -16.52 7.79 -22.16
C ILE A 36 -17.20 9.14 -22.44
N PRO A 37 -18.54 9.18 -22.52
CA PRO A 37 -19.28 10.43 -22.56
C PRO A 37 -19.01 11.26 -21.30
N TYR A 38 -18.85 12.57 -21.50
CA TYR A 38 -18.69 13.49 -20.39
C TYR A 38 -19.90 13.47 -19.45
N TYR A 39 -19.63 13.46 -18.14
CA TYR A 39 -20.62 13.73 -17.11
C TYR A 39 -20.04 14.69 -16.07
N LYS A 40 -20.91 15.47 -15.43
CA LYS A 40 -20.51 16.45 -14.42
C LYS A 40 -19.79 15.75 -13.26
N GLY A 41 -18.54 16.12 -13.00
CA GLY A 41 -17.72 15.56 -11.92
C GLY A 41 -16.66 14.56 -12.40
N LEU A 42 -16.69 14.18 -13.68
CA LEU A 42 -15.72 13.27 -14.29
C LEU A 42 -14.27 13.74 -14.09
N GLU A 43 -14.00 15.04 -14.23
CA GLU A 43 -12.66 15.61 -14.07
C GLU A 43 -12.15 15.43 -12.64
N LEU A 44 -13.03 15.68 -11.66
CA LEU A 44 -12.69 15.59 -10.26
C LEU A 44 -12.43 14.14 -9.85
N ASP A 45 -13.23 13.20 -10.35
CA ASP A 45 -13.08 11.78 -10.06
C ASP A 45 -11.84 11.19 -10.73
N ALA A 46 -11.51 11.62 -11.96
CA ALA A 46 -10.25 11.30 -12.61
C ALA A 46 -9.04 11.83 -11.83
N CYS A 47 -9.09 13.08 -11.37
CA CYS A 47 -8.03 13.67 -10.54
C CYS A 47 -7.86 12.96 -9.20
N LYS A 48 -8.97 12.58 -8.53
CA LYS A 48 -8.93 11.80 -7.29
C LYS A 48 -8.29 10.43 -7.51
N ALA A 49 -8.68 9.73 -8.58
CA ALA A 49 -8.12 8.42 -8.90
C ALA A 49 -6.59 8.49 -9.11
N ILE A 50 -6.11 9.45 -9.91
CA ILE A 50 -4.68 9.67 -10.12
C ILE A 50 -3.96 10.06 -8.83
N SER A 51 -4.56 10.93 -8.01
CA SER A 51 -4.00 11.34 -6.71
C SER A 51 -3.84 10.16 -5.76
N ASN A 52 -4.84 9.26 -5.71
CA ASN A 52 -4.79 8.07 -4.86
C ASN A 52 -3.68 7.11 -5.30
N ILE A 53 -3.48 6.92 -6.61
CA ILE A 53 -2.38 6.09 -7.15
C ILE A 53 -1.02 6.71 -6.84
N ASN A 54 -0.88 8.03 -6.94
CA ASN A 54 0.38 8.71 -6.60
C ASN A 54 0.70 8.65 -5.11
N LYS A 55 -0.33 8.70 -4.26
CA LYS A 55 -0.20 8.54 -2.81
C LYS A 55 -0.03 7.08 -2.39
N TYR A 56 -0.26 6.13 -3.30
CA TYR A 56 -0.04 4.72 -3.03
C TYR A 56 1.44 4.50 -2.76
N SER A 57 1.76 4.28 -1.50
CA SER A 57 3.09 3.95 -1.01
C SER A 57 2.88 2.88 0.05
N ASP A 58 3.32 1.66 -0.25
CA ASP A 58 3.15 0.49 0.63
C ASP A 58 4.26 0.38 1.69
N ALA A 59 5.04 1.44 1.90
CA ALA A 59 6.13 1.43 2.87
C ALA A 59 5.64 1.84 4.27
N GLU A 60 4.96 0.93 4.96
CA GLU A 60 5.33 0.68 6.35
C GLU A 60 5.61 -0.82 6.45
N VAL A 61 6.88 -1.22 6.35
CA VAL A 61 7.29 -2.55 6.81
C VAL A 61 7.10 -2.51 8.31
N ILE A 62 6.02 -3.10 8.77
CA ILE A 62 5.75 -3.31 10.19
C ILE A 62 6.30 -4.70 10.52
N SER A 63 7.55 -4.75 10.96
CA SER A 63 8.01 -5.97 11.64
C SER A 63 7.46 -5.94 13.07
N GLU A 64 6.63 -6.94 13.38
CA GLU A 64 6.10 -7.12 14.72
C GLU A 64 6.98 -8.14 15.46
N ILE A 65 7.51 -7.74 16.61
CA ILE A 65 8.18 -8.65 17.54
C ILE A 65 7.18 -8.95 18.66
N LEU A 66 6.84 -10.22 18.85
CA LEU A 66 5.98 -10.69 19.93
C LEU A 66 6.83 -11.27 21.06
N ASN A 67 6.63 -10.80 22.28
CA ASN A 67 7.16 -11.44 23.49
C ASN A 67 6.15 -12.48 24.00
N GLU A 68 6.48 -13.77 23.92
CA GLU A 68 5.58 -14.85 24.33
C GLU A 68 5.31 -14.88 25.85
N GLN A 69 6.20 -14.31 26.66
CA GLN A 69 6.09 -14.35 28.13
C GLN A 69 5.19 -13.25 28.68
N THR A 70 5.20 -12.07 28.06
CA THR A 70 4.45 -10.90 28.52
C THR A 70 3.24 -10.58 27.63
N GLY A 71 3.19 -11.13 26.42
CA GLY A 71 2.19 -10.79 25.41
C GLY A 71 2.40 -9.40 24.77
N GLU A 72 3.52 -8.73 25.10
CA GLU A 72 3.84 -7.40 24.58
C GLU A 72 4.23 -7.48 23.10
N ARG A 73 3.70 -6.52 22.33
CA ARG A 73 3.96 -6.38 20.89
C ARG A 73 4.81 -5.15 20.65
N TYR A 74 5.91 -5.32 19.92
CA TYR A 74 6.78 -4.23 19.52
C TYR A 74 6.71 -4.07 18.01
N VAL A 75 6.25 -2.90 17.58
CA VAL A 75 6.09 -2.52 16.19
C VAL A 75 7.36 -1.78 15.77
N LYS A 76 8.15 -2.34 14.88
CA LYS A 76 9.24 -1.62 14.24
C LYS A 76 8.76 -1.13 12.89
N LYS A 77 8.55 0.18 12.80
CA LYS A 77 8.39 0.88 11.52
C LYS A 77 9.78 1.03 10.90
N VAL A 78 10.01 0.45 9.73
CA VAL A 78 11.22 0.70 8.92
C VAL A 78 10.96 1.89 8.00
#